data_AF-A0AAU6AHP1-F1
#
_entry.id   AF-A0AAU6AHP1-F1
#
_cell.length_a   1.000
_cell.length_b   1.000
_cell.length_c   1.000
_cell.angle_alpha   90.00
_cell.angle_beta   90.00
_cell.angle_gamma   90.00
#
_symmetry.space_group_name_H-M   'P 1'
#
loop_
_entity.id
_entity.type
_entity.pdbx_description
1 polymer ?
#
loop_
_entity_poly.entity_id
_entity_poly.type
_entity_poly.pdbx_seq_one_letter_code
_entity_poly.pdbx_strand_id
1 'polypeptide(L)'
;MTSKNVPEYVSFTDAAQILVRRGLVGSMTPQGLRYIARTRDGKKSQKPWPFGTKPSQEPYLMAGKTRMMRTESLLDHFEKYPPTGRGPAKQPRRAAGTP
;
A
#
# COMPACT_ATOMS: atom_id res chain seq x y z
N MET A 1 -13.65 16.85 -9.49
CA MET A 1 -13.16 16.34 -10.80
C MET A 1 -13.30 14.83 -10.81
N THR A 2 -14.20 14.32 -11.65
CA THR A 2 -14.69 12.94 -11.67
C THR A 2 -13.59 11.98 -12.11
N SER A 3 -12.98 11.26 -11.16
CA SER A 3 -11.94 10.24 -11.42
C SER A 3 -12.57 8.99 -12.06
N LYS A 4 -13.00 9.08 -13.33
CA LYS A 4 -13.70 8.01 -14.06
C LYS A 4 -12.86 6.75 -14.36
N ASN A 5 -11.62 6.64 -13.86
CA ASN A 5 -10.69 5.56 -14.25
C ASN A 5 -10.01 4.82 -13.09
N VAL A 6 -10.43 5.03 -11.84
CA VAL A 6 -9.89 4.22 -10.74
C VAL A 6 -10.93 3.19 -10.34
N PRO A 7 -10.58 1.88 -10.36
CA PRO A 7 -11.53 0.84 -9.95
C PRO A 7 -11.98 1.07 -8.52
N GLU A 8 -13.22 0.69 -8.19
CA GLU A 8 -13.75 0.80 -6.82
C GLU A 8 -12.95 -0.08 -5.85
N TYR A 9 -12.49 -1.23 -6.32
CA TYR A 9 -11.64 -2.16 -5.57
C TYR A 9 -10.37 -2.49 -6.33
N VAL A 10 -9.25 -2.50 -5.62
CA VAL A 10 -7.92 -2.75 -6.18
C VAL A 10 -7.19 -3.87 -5.47
N SER A 11 -6.46 -4.68 -6.22
CA SER A 11 -5.56 -5.67 -5.63
C SER A 11 -4.36 -4.96 -4.99
N PHE A 12 -3.58 -5.68 -4.17
CA PHE A 12 -2.28 -5.16 -3.69
C PHE A 12 -1.33 -4.74 -4.82
N THR A 13 -1.46 -5.36 -6.00
CA THR A 13 -0.61 -5.04 -7.14
C THR A 13 -1.03 -3.71 -7.76
N ASP A 14 -2.31 -3.54 -8.02
CA ASP A 14 -2.85 -2.32 -8.64
C ASP A 14 -2.74 -1.13 -7.69
N ALA A 15 -3.02 -1.38 -6.40
CA ALA A 15 -2.87 -0.39 -5.33
C ALA A 15 -1.46 0.22 -5.31
N ALA A 16 -0.41 -0.61 -5.36
CA ALA A 16 0.96 -0.12 -5.35
C ALA A 16 1.24 0.81 -6.56
N GLN A 17 0.73 0.46 -7.74
CA GLN A 17 0.88 1.30 -8.93
C GLN A 17 0.11 2.62 -8.81
N ILE A 18 -1.13 2.57 -8.33
CA ILE A 18 -1.99 3.76 -8.17
C ILE A 18 -1.37 4.74 -7.16
N LEU A 19 -0.86 4.25 -6.03
CA LEU A 19 -0.23 5.07 -5.00
C LEU A 19 0.98 5.84 -5.56
N VAL A 20 1.82 5.19 -6.37
CA VAL A 20 2.97 5.84 -7.03
C VAL A 20 2.50 6.84 -8.09
N ARG A 21 1.56 6.45 -8.96
CA ARG A 21 1.03 7.33 -10.02
C ARG A 21 0.37 8.59 -9.47
N ARG A 22 -0.27 8.51 -8.30
CA ARG A 22 -0.88 9.65 -7.61
C ARG A 22 0.12 10.48 -6.78
N GLY A 23 1.40 10.09 -6.75
CA GLY A 23 2.43 10.80 -5.98
C GLY A 23 2.29 10.68 -4.46
N LEU A 24 1.43 9.79 -3.96
CA LEU A 24 1.24 9.56 -2.52
C LEU A 24 2.45 8.88 -1.88
N VAL A 25 3.24 8.17 -2.70
CA VAL A 25 4.47 7.48 -2.31
C VAL A 25 5.50 7.60 -3.43
N GLY A 26 6.77 7.79 -3.08
CA GLY A 26 7.84 7.89 -4.09
C GLY A 26 8.16 6.58 -4.81
N SER A 27 7.91 5.44 -4.16
CA SER A 27 8.04 4.10 -4.74
C SER A 27 7.30 3.10 -3.86
N MET A 28 6.57 2.17 -4.48
CA MET A 28 5.85 1.10 -3.77
C MET A 28 5.84 -0.18 -4.59
N THR A 29 6.19 -1.29 -3.96
CA THR A 29 6.03 -2.63 -4.54
C THR A 29 4.80 -3.31 -3.93
N PRO A 30 4.17 -4.28 -4.61
CA PRO A 30 3.06 -5.04 -4.03
C PRO A 30 3.44 -5.75 -2.73
N GLN A 31 4.67 -6.28 -2.66
CA GLN A 31 5.21 -6.91 -1.45
C GLN A 31 5.44 -5.89 -0.33
N GLY A 32 5.95 -4.68 -0.65
CA GLY A 32 6.09 -3.59 0.31
C GLY A 32 4.74 -3.17 0.89
N LEU A 33 3.71 -3.08 0.05
CA LEU A 33 2.35 -2.77 0.49
C LEU A 33 1.79 -3.88 1.40
N ARG A 34 1.99 -5.16 1.04
CA ARG A 34 1.61 -6.30 1.90
C ARG A 34 2.36 -6.30 3.23
N TYR A 35 3.63 -5.88 3.23
CA TYR A 35 4.41 -5.74 4.46
C TYR A 35 3.83 -4.63 5.35
N ILE A 36 3.48 -3.47 4.80
CA ILE A 36 2.81 -2.39 5.53
C ILE A 36 1.50 -2.89 6.13
N ALA A 37 0.66 -3.54 5.32
CA ALA A 37 -0.61 -4.11 5.77
C ALA A 37 -0.40 -5.03 6.97
N ARG A 38 0.46 -6.04 6.85
CA ARG A 38 0.75 -7.00 7.94
C ARG A 38 1.40 -6.37 9.16
N THR A 39 2.28 -5.38 9.00
CA THR A 39 3.00 -4.78 10.13
C THR A 39 2.17 -3.75 10.89
N ARG A 40 1.14 -3.19 10.28
CA ARG A 40 0.20 -2.24 10.89
C ARG A 40 -1.15 -2.87 11.21
N ASP A 41 -1.40 -4.10 10.74
CA ASP A 41 -2.64 -4.82 10.98
C ASP A 41 -2.87 -4.97 12.48
N GLY A 42 -3.97 -4.40 12.93
CA GLY A 42 -4.44 -4.64 14.27
C GLY A 42 -3.59 -4.11 15.42
N LYS A 43 -2.61 -3.26 15.12
CA LYS A 43 -1.87 -2.52 16.13
C LYS A 43 -2.65 -1.28 16.54
N LYS A 44 -2.64 -0.94 17.83
CA LYS A 44 -2.93 0.42 18.31
C LYS A 44 -1.74 1.33 17.97
N SER A 45 -1.42 1.45 16.70
CA SER A 45 -0.40 2.38 16.20
C SER A 45 -1.08 3.70 15.87
N GLN A 46 -0.30 4.78 15.79
CA GLN A 46 -0.80 6.07 15.27
C GLN A 46 -1.23 6.00 13.80
N LYS A 47 -0.92 4.90 13.10
CA LYS A 47 -1.17 4.69 11.67
C LYS A 47 -1.74 3.27 11.46
N PRO A 48 -2.93 2.95 12.00
CA PRO A 48 -3.48 1.61 11.92
C PRO A 48 -3.85 1.28 10.46
N TRP A 49 -3.60 0.05 10.04
CA TRP A 49 -3.97 -0.36 8.69
C TRP A 49 -5.50 -0.44 8.57
N PRO A 50 -6.13 0.18 7.55
CA PRO A 50 -7.58 0.34 7.49
C PRO A 50 -8.31 -0.92 7.06
N PHE A 51 -7.62 -1.96 6.56
CA PHE A 51 -8.26 -3.17 6.04
C PHE A 51 -7.96 -4.41 6.88
N GLY A 52 -8.95 -5.25 7.15
CA GLY A 52 -8.74 -6.46 7.95
C GLY A 52 -10.03 -7.04 8.51
N THR A 53 -9.92 -7.83 9.57
CA THR A 53 -11.05 -8.53 10.20
C THR A 53 -11.48 -7.89 11.51
N LYS A 54 -10.84 -6.79 11.93
CA LYS A 54 -11.14 -6.14 13.22
C LYS A 54 -12.30 -5.14 13.08
N PRO A 55 -12.98 -4.81 14.20
CA PRO A 55 -14.14 -3.90 14.18
C PRO A 55 -13.85 -2.49 13.62
N SER A 56 -12.61 -2.02 13.74
CA SER A 56 -12.18 -0.70 13.24
C SER A 56 -11.56 -0.75 11.83
N GLN A 57 -11.73 -1.87 11.13
CA GLN A 57 -11.15 -2.10 9.81
C GLN A 57 -12.23 -2.47 8.81
N GLU A 58 -12.05 -2.06 7.57
CA GLU A 58 -12.88 -2.46 6.45
C GLU A 58 -12.46 -3.86 5.96
N PRO A 59 -13.40 -4.79 5.75
CA PRO A 59 -13.07 -6.12 5.27
C PRO A 59 -12.49 -6.06 3.84
N TYR A 60 -11.58 -6.98 3.54
CA TYR A 60 -11.15 -7.19 2.16
C TYR A 60 -12.29 -7.79 1.34
N LEU A 61 -12.51 -7.26 0.14
CA LEU A 61 -13.32 -7.94 -0.86
C LEU A 61 -12.50 -9.11 -1.42
N MET A 62 -13.10 -10.30 -1.51
CA MET A 62 -12.45 -11.49 -2.07
C MET A 62 -12.88 -11.68 -3.52
N ALA A 63 -11.95 -11.46 -4.46
CA ALA A 63 -12.13 -11.80 -5.87
C ALA A 63 -11.41 -13.13 -6.15
N GLY A 64 -12.15 -14.24 -6.04
CA GLY A 64 -11.56 -15.58 -6.03
C GLY A 64 -10.64 -15.77 -4.82
N LYS A 65 -9.34 -15.96 -5.06
CA LYS A 65 -8.31 -16.06 -3.99
C LYS A 65 -7.61 -14.72 -3.69
N THR A 66 -7.95 -13.65 -4.42
CA THR A 66 -7.27 -12.36 -4.33
C THR A 66 -8.00 -11.44 -3.36
N ARG A 67 -7.24 -10.91 -2.39
CA ARG A 67 -7.70 -9.84 -1.50
C ARG A 67 -7.67 -8.50 -2.22
N MET A 68 -8.83 -7.87 -2.30
CA MET A 68 -9.05 -6.57 -2.90
C MET A 68 -9.39 -5.55 -1.80
N MET A 69 -8.96 -4.32 -1.99
CA MET A 69 -9.12 -3.21 -1.06
C MET A 69 -9.99 -2.14 -1.71
N ARG A 70 -10.87 -1.51 -0.96
CA ARG A 70 -11.61 -0.35 -1.46
C ARG A 70 -10.63 0.78 -1.74
N THR A 71 -10.63 1.27 -2.97
CA THR A 71 -9.64 2.23 -3.44
C THR A 71 -9.72 3.53 -2.65
N GLU A 72 -10.92 4.04 -2.41
CA GLU A 72 -11.13 5.29 -1.67
C GLU A 72 -10.49 5.23 -0.27
N SER A 73 -10.83 4.21 0.53
CA SER A 73 -10.28 4.00 1.87
C SER A 73 -8.75 3.85 1.87
N LEU A 74 -8.21 3.21 0.83
CA LEU A 74 -6.76 3.06 0.67
C LEU A 74 -6.09 4.42 0.44
N LEU A 75 -6.62 5.21 -0.51
CA LEU A 75 -6.06 6.51 -0.84
C LEU A 75 -6.15 7.47 0.35
N ASP A 76 -7.31 7.54 0.99
CA ASP A 76 -7.53 8.33 2.21
C ASP A 76 -6.51 7.97 3.30
N HIS A 77 -6.20 6.69 3.48
CA HIS A 77 -5.21 6.26 4.47
C HIS A 77 -3.80 6.76 4.13
N PHE A 78 -3.39 6.70 2.87
CA PHE A 78 -2.05 7.14 2.44
C PHE A 78 -1.93 8.66 2.35
N GLU A 79 -3.02 9.38 2.08
CA GLU A 79 -3.08 10.83 2.17
C GLU A 79 -2.93 11.31 3.62
N LYS A 80 -3.63 10.67 4.57
CA LYS A 80 -3.53 11.00 6.00
C LYS A 80 -2.22 10.54 6.63
N TYR A 81 -1.72 9.38 6.21
CA TYR A 81 -0.56 8.71 6.81
C TYR A 81 0.47 8.29 5.77
N PRO A 82 1.08 9.25 5.05
CA PRO A 82 2.10 8.92 4.06
C PRO A 82 3.24 8.13 4.73
N PRO A 83 3.76 7.08 4.08
CA PRO A 83 4.88 6.31 4.61
C PRO A 83 6.10 7.23 4.72
N THR A 84 6.54 7.45 5.95
CA THR A 84 7.78 8.15 6.28
C THR A 84 8.94 7.19 6.04
N GLY A 85 9.38 7.11 4.80
CA GLY A 85 10.54 6.33 4.39
C GLY A 85 10.85 6.65 2.93
N ARG A 86 12.04 7.21 2.68
CA ARG A 86 12.55 7.38 1.31
C ARG A 86 12.36 6.05 0.58
N GLY A 87 11.72 6.08 -0.59
CA GLY A 87 11.70 4.94 -1.51
C GLY A 87 13.12 4.38 -1.66
N PRO A 88 13.28 3.09 -2.01
CA PRO A 88 14.56 2.41 -1.91
C PRO A 88 15.64 3.31 -2.49
N ALA A 89 16.58 3.73 -1.64
CA ALA A 89 17.83 4.25 -2.13
C ALA A 89 18.43 3.09 -2.91
N LYS A 90 18.24 3.08 -4.24
CA LYS A 90 19.05 2.28 -5.14
C LYS A 90 20.45 2.88 -5.10
N GLN A 91 21.13 2.82 -3.95
CA GLN A 91 22.56 2.74 -4.00
C GLN A 91 22.84 1.32 -4.52
N PRO A 92 23.49 1.18 -5.69
CA PRO A 92 23.94 -0.14 -6.11
C PRO A 92 24.79 -0.68 -4.97
N ARG A 93 24.49 -1.92 -4.51
CA ARG A 93 25.46 -2.66 -3.72
C ARG A 93 26.72 -2.64 -4.57
N ARG A 94 27.76 -1.94 -4.12
CA ARG A 94 29.11 -2.14 -4.67
C ARG A 94 29.36 -3.63 -4.50
N ALA A 95 29.29 -4.35 -5.60
CA ALA A 95 29.72 -5.73 -5.65
C ALA A 95 31.17 -5.71 -5.16
N ALA A 96 31.43 -6.39 -4.04
CA ALA A 96 32.77 -6.77 -3.68
C ALA A 96 33.19 -7.86 -4.67
N GLY A 97 33.64 -7.44 -5.84
CA GLY A 97 34.40 -8.20 -6.81
C GLY A 97 35.29 -7.16 -7.47
N THR A 98 36.60 -7.32 -7.55
CA THR A 98 37.50 -8.48 -7.72
C THR A 98 38.93 -7.85 -7.71
N PRO A 99 40.09 -8.51 -7.83
CA PRO A 99 40.51 -9.91 -7.62
C PRO A 99 41.39 -10.10 -6.37
#